data_AF-A0A3A5Y4U8-F1
#
_entry.id   AF-A0A3A5Y4U8-F1
#
_cell.length_a   1.000
_cell.length_b   1.000
_cell.length_c   1.000
_cell.angle_alpha   90.00
_cell.angle_beta   90.00
_cell.angle_gamma   90.00
#
_symmetry.space_group_name_H-M   'P 1'
#
loop_
_entity.id
_entity.type
_entity.pdbx_description
1 polymer ?
#
loop_
_entity_poly.entity_id
_entity_poly.type
_entity_poly.pdbx_seq_one_letter_code
_entity_poly.pdbx_strand_id
1 'polypeptide(L)'
;MRPIRNIEDIENLREDEKLIECLNGEVNYYRFLCFHPRNDEYVILLNHCEQPVRFHVRSIIGRFCTDYTTRDIITYRRDYALEQVKFCEQALSEFDKEGKK
;
A
#
# COMPACT_ATOMS: atom_id res chain seq x y z
N MET A 1 6.62 -7.00 7.63
CA MET A 1 6.28 -6.01 6.60
C MET A 1 7.21 -4.81 6.74
N ARG A 2 8.12 -4.61 5.79
CA ARG A 2 9.07 -3.49 5.76
C ARG A 2 8.60 -2.44 4.75
N PRO A 3 8.25 -1.20 5.16
CA PRO A 3 7.87 -0.17 4.22
C PRO A 3 9.08 0.35 3.42
N ILE A 4 8.85 0.74 2.17
CA ILE A 4 9.82 1.51 1.37
C ILE A 4 9.79 2.96 1.86
N ARG A 5 10.90 3.46 2.38
CA ARG A 5 10.95 4.76 3.08
C ARG A 5 11.64 5.86 2.30
N ASN A 6 12.49 5.51 1.35
CA ASN A 6 13.29 6.46 0.57
C ASN A 6 13.64 5.88 -0.81
N ILE A 7 14.37 6.67 -1.59
CA ILE A 7 14.81 6.26 -2.94
C ILE A 7 15.85 5.13 -2.86
N GLU A 8 16.72 5.16 -1.86
CA GLU A 8 17.74 4.11 -1.66
C GLU A 8 17.11 2.71 -1.45
N ASP A 9 16.00 2.62 -0.71
CA ASP A 9 15.24 1.37 -0.58
C ASP A 9 14.74 0.88 -1.96
N ILE A 10 14.38 1.78 -2.88
CA ILE A 10 13.90 1.46 -4.23
C ILE A 10 15.07 1.03 -5.13
N GLU A 11 16.19 1.73 -5.06
CA GLU A 11 17.42 1.41 -5.82
C GLU A 11 18.00 0.05 -5.43
N ASN A 12 17.76 -0.40 -4.19
CA ASN A 12 18.18 -1.70 -3.70
C ASN A 12 17.20 -2.85 -4.02
N LEU A 13 16.05 -2.57 -4.65
CA LEU A 13 15.11 -3.62 -5.06
C LEU A 13 15.74 -4.52 -6.12
N ARG A 14 15.56 -5.82 -5.93
CA ARG A 14 15.98 -6.83 -6.92
C ARG A 14 14.86 -7.06 -7.93
N GLU A 15 15.23 -7.45 -9.14
CA GLU A 15 14.27 -7.96 -10.11
C GLU A 15 13.45 -9.10 -9.47
N ASP A 16 12.16 -9.11 -9.75
CA ASP A 16 11.14 -10.00 -9.18
C ASP A 16 10.90 -9.88 -7.67
N GLU A 17 11.53 -8.92 -6.99
CA GLU A 17 11.27 -8.68 -5.58
C GLU A 17 9.80 -8.36 -5.36
N LYS A 18 9.19 -9.03 -4.37
CA LYS A 18 7.76 -8.93 -4.09
C LYS A 18 7.46 -7.68 -3.28
N LEU A 19 6.48 -6.92 -3.73
CA LEU A 19 5.96 -5.75 -3.06
C LEU A 19 4.46 -5.92 -2.83
N ILE A 20 3.98 -5.36 -1.73
CA ILE A 20 2.55 -5.13 -1.53
C ILE A 20 2.28 -3.65 -1.36
N GLU A 21 1.12 -3.26 -1.84
CA GLU A 21 0.52 -1.99 -1.54
C GLU A 21 -0.68 -2.24 -0.62
N CYS A 22 -0.70 -1.52 0.50
CA CYS A 22 -1.79 -1.53 1.46
C CYS A 22 -2.61 -0.24 1.26
N LEU A 23 -3.78 -0.32 0.63
CA LEU A 23 -4.58 0.84 0.28
C LEU A 23 -6.05 0.61 0.63
N ASN A 24 -6.60 1.47 1.49
CA ASN A 24 -8.03 1.45 1.87
C ASN A 24 -8.52 0.07 2.35
N GLY A 25 -7.71 -0.63 3.14
CA GLY A 25 -8.03 -1.98 3.64
C GLY A 25 -7.78 -3.10 2.64
N GLU A 26 -7.50 -2.77 1.38
CA GLU A 26 -7.11 -3.73 0.36
C GLU A 26 -5.60 -3.92 0.30
N VAL A 27 -5.21 -5.08 -0.21
CA VAL A 27 -3.81 -5.46 -0.41
C VAL A 27 -3.61 -5.85 -1.85
N ASN A 28 -2.82 -5.05 -2.57
CA ASN A 28 -2.47 -5.29 -3.96
C ASN A 28 -1.04 -5.85 -4.04
N TYR A 29 -0.84 -6.85 -4.88
CA TYR A 29 0.45 -7.52 -5.04
C TYR A 29 1.15 -7.06 -6.32
N TYR A 30 2.45 -6.81 -6.19
CA TYR A 30 3.31 -6.42 -7.28
C TYR A 30 4.67 -7.11 -7.20
N ARG A 31 5.39 -7.11 -8.31
CA ARG A 31 6.81 -7.48 -8.37
C ARG A 31 7.59 -6.36 -9.03
N PHE A 32 8.79 -6.07 -8.53
CA PHE A 32 9.69 -5.11 -9.17
C PHE A 32 10.21 -5.69 -10.49
N LEU A 33 10.07 -4.95 -11.59
CA LEU A 33 10.67 -5.32 -12.86
C LEU A 33 11.99 -4.56 -13.03
N CYS A 34 11.91 -3.24 -13.16
CA CYS A 34 13.08 -2.39 -13.38
C CYS A 34 12.74 -0.90 -13.22
N PHE A 35 13.78 -0.06 -13.19
CA PHE A 35 13.64 1.36 -13.50
C PHE A 35 13.26 1.54 -14.98
N HIS A 36 12.44 2.55 -15.27
CA HIS A 36 11.99 2.78 -16.64
C HIS A 36 13.18 3.19 -17.54
N PRO A 37 13.41 2.52 -18.68
CA PRO A 37 14.68 2.56 -19.42
C PRO A 37 15.02 3.92 -20.05
N ARG A 38 14.08 4.87 -20.06
CA ARG A 38 14.25 6.21 -20.64
C ARG A 38 13.95 7.35 -19.66
N ASN A 39 13.52 7.03 -18.44
CA ASN A 39 13.14 8.03 -17.44
C ASN A 39 13.27 7.40 -16.05
N ASP A 40 14.30 7.80 -15.32
CA ASP A 40 14.66 7.30 -13.99
C ASP A 40 13.71 7.77 -12.88
N GLU A 41 12.85 8.76 -13.14
CA GLU A 41 11.79 9.17 -12.20
C GLU A 41 10.66 8.13 -12.09
N TYR A 42 10.68 7.08 -12.92
CA TYR A 42 9.67 6.03 -12.93
C TYR A 42 10.28 4.64 -12.79
N VAL A 43 9.51 3.75 -12.17
CA VAL A 43 9.76 2.31 -12.17
C VAL A 43 8.60 1.56 -12.80
N ILE A 44 8.89 0.37 -13.26
CA ILE A 44 7.92 -0.58 -13.79
C ILE A 44 7.76 -1.69 -12.76
N LEU A 45 6.54 -1.89 -12.30
CA LEU A 45 6.15 -3.01 -11.46
C LEU A 45 5.22 -3.93 -12.25
N LEU A 46 5.31 -5.24 -12.05
CA LEU A 46 4.33 -6.19 -12.57
C LEU A 46 3.20 -6.35 -11.56
N ASN A 47 1.94 -6.20 -11.98
CA ASN A 47 0.78 -6.47 -11.12
C ASN A 47 0.52 -7.98 -10.99
N HIS A 48 -0.55 -8.36 -10.28
CA HIS A 48 -0.94 -9.77 -10.09
C HIS A 48 -1.28 -10.52 -11.39
N CYS A 49 -1.58 -9.81 -12.48
CA CYS A 49 -1.80 -10.37 -13.82
C CYS A 49 -0.52 -10.38 -14.68
N GLU A 50 0.64 -10.10 -14.08
CA GLU A 50 1.93 -9.95 -14.78
C GLU A 50 1.96 -8.83 -15.84
N GLN A 51 1.06 -7.86 -15.72
CA GLN A 51 1.05 -6.70 -16.60
C GLN A 51 1.96 -5.60 -16.04
N PRO A 52 2.80 -4.97 -16.87
CA PRO A 52 3.64 -3.87 -16.43
C PRO A 52 2.81 -2.62 -16.15
N VAL A 53 2.98 -2.08 -14.94
CA VAL A 53 2.36 -0.85 -14.48
C VAL A 53 3.47 0.12 -14.09
N ARG A 54 3.37 1.36 -14.58
CA ARG A 54 4.36 2.40 -14.33
C ARG A 54 3.98 3.20 -13.09
N PHE A 55 4.92 3.34 -12.16
CA PHE A 55 4.80 4.20 -10.99
C PHE A 55 5.90 5.25 -10.98
N HIS A 56 5.57 6.46 -10.54
CA HIS A 56 6.60 7.46 -10.23
C HIS A 56 7.34 7.02 -8.95
N VAL A 57 8.67 7.13 -8.93
CA VAL A 57 9.54 6.66 -7.82
C VAL A 57 9.05 7.23 -6.49
N ARG A 58 8.76 8.53 -6.43
CA ARG A 58 8.27 9.15 -5.17
C ARG A 58 6.91 8.62 -4.71
N SER A 59 6.09 8.10 -5.61
CA SER A 59 4.78 7.55 -5.26
C SER A 59 4.85 6.16 -4.65
N ILE A 60 6.01 5.49 -4.72
CA ILE A 60 6.22 4.20 -4.08
C ILE A 60 6.56 4.36 -2.59
N ILE A 61 7.29 5.44 -2.26
CA ILE A 61 7.71 5.76 -0.90
C ILE A 61 6.48 5.91 0.00
N GLY A 62 6.47 5.17 1.12
CA GLY A 62 5.39 5.16 2.10
C GLY A 62 4.14 4.40 1.67
N ARG A 63 4.00 4.03 0.39
CA ARG A 63 2.83 3.33 -0.17
C ARG A 63 3.04 1.81 -0.28
N PHE A 64 4.26 1.38 -0.57
CA PHE A 64 4.59 -0.03 -0.77
C PHE A 64 5.47 -0.58 0.34
N CYS A 65 5.34 -1.89 0.57
CA CYS A 65 6.14 -2.64 1.53
C CYS A 65 6.73 -3.90 0.89
N THR A 66 7.90 -4.31 1.37
CA THR A 66 8.55 -5.59 1.12
C THR A 66 8.53 -6.45 2.40
N ASP A 67 9.14 -7.64 2.36
CA ASP A 67 9.38 -8.51 3.53
C ASP A 67 8.16 -8.63 4.47
N TYR A 68 7.04 -9.09 3.90
CA TYR A 68 5.76 -9.23 4.59
C TYR A 68 5.40 -10.70 4.76
N THR A 69 4.68 -10.97 5.84
CA THR A 69 4.12 -12.30 6.14
C THR A 69 2.61 -12.29 5.93
N THR A 70 2.01 -13.48 5.82
CA THR A 70 0.54 -13.63 5.86
C THR A 70 -0.05 -13.02 7.13
N ARG A 71 0.66 -13.11 8.26
CA ARG A 71 0.24 -12.49 9.52
C ARG A 71 0.19 -10.97 9.43
N ASP A 72 1.18 -10.35 8.79
CA ASP A 72 1.20 -8.89 8.58
C ASP A 72 -0.01 -8.44 7.76
N ILE A 73 -0.32 -9.15 6.67
CA ILE A 73 -1.47 -8.86 5.80
C ILE A 73 -2.79 -8.96 6.57
N ILE A 74 -2.98 -10.03 7.34
CA ILE A 74 -4.19 -10.21 8.15
C ILE A 74 -4.30 -9.11 9.22
N THR A 75 -3.17 -8.77 9.85
CA THR A 75 -3.11 -7.73 10.87
C THR A 75 -3.51 -6.38 10.30
N TYR A 76 -2.94 -5.99 9.15
CA TYR A 76 -3.29 -4.76 8.45
C TYR A 76 -4.79 -4.66 8.15
N ARG A 77 -5.36 -5.71 7.54
CA ARG A 77 -6.79 -5.74 7.20
C ARG A 77 -7.69 -5.62 8.43
N ARG A 78 -7.35 -6.33 9.51
CA ARG A 78 -8.07 -6.25 10.78
C ARG A 78 -8.02 -4.84 11.36
N ASP A 79 -6.83 -4.25 11.45
CA ASP A 79 -6.63 -2.97 12.10
C ASP A 79 -7.33 -1.85 11.32
N TYR A 80 -7.25 -1.88 9.99
CA TYR A 80 -8.03 -0.98 9.13
C TYR A 80 -9.54 -1.13 9.36
N ALA A 81 -10.07 -2.36 9.36
CA ALA A 81 -11.50 -2.58 9.60
C ALA A 81 -11.96 -2.06 10.96
N LEU A 82 -11.14 -2.21 12.01
CA LEU A 82 -11.43 -1.67 13.34
C LEU A 82 -11.44 -0.14 13.36
N GLU A 83 -10.55 0.52 12.62
CA GLU A 83 -10.57 1.98 12.46
C GLU A 83 -11.85 2.45 11.76
N GLN A 84 -12.28 1.74 10.70
CA GLN A 84 -13.53 2.05 10.01
C GLN A 84 -14.75 1.88 10.92
N VAL A 85 -14.78 0.84 11.76
CA VAL A 85 -15.85 0.66 12.76
C VAL A 85 -15.90 1.84 13.72
N LYS A 86 -14.75 2.25 14.29
CA LYS A 86 -14.69 3.41 15.20
C LYS A 86 -15.16 4.70 14.53
N PHE A 87 -14.78 4.92 13.28
CA PHE A 87 -15.24 6.09 12.51
C PHE A 87 -16.77 6.09 12.36
N CYS A 88 -17.36 4.95 12.00
CA CYS A 88 -18.81 4.80 11.90
C CYS A 88 -19.52 5.02 13.24
N GLU A 89 -19.00 4.44 14.33
CA GLU A 89 -19.55 4.62 15.68
C GLU A 89 -19.53 6.08 16.12
N GLN A 90 -18.44 6.81 15.83
CA GLN A 90 -18.35 8.24 16.09
C GLN A 90 -19.40 9.01 15.29
N ALA A 91 -19.51 8.76 13.99
CA ALA A 91 -20.49 9.43 13.14
C ALA A 91 -21.93 9.20 13.64
N LEU A 92 -22.28 7.97 14.02
CA LEU A 92 -23.59 7.65 14.62
C LEU A 92 -23.83 8.44 15.92
N SER A 93 -22.83 8.53 16.79
CA SER A 93 -22.95 9.30 18.05
C SER A 93 -23.20 10.79 17.82
N GLU A 94 -22.63 11.36 16.75
CA GLU A 94 -22.85 12.76 16.37
C GLU A 94 -24.28 12.96 15.82
N PHE A 95 -24.75 12.07 14.94
CA PHE A 95 -26.14 12.09 14.44
C PHE A 95 -27.19 12.01 15.56
N ASP A 96 -26.99 11.11 16.53
CA ASP A 96 -27.92 10.92 17.66
C ASP A 96 -28.02 12.15 18.58
N LYS A 97 -26.99 13.00 18.61
CA LYS A 97 -27.00 14.27 19.36
C LYS A 97 -27.77 15.37 18.63
N GLU A 98 -27.73 15.38 17.30
CA GLU A 98 -28.43 16.37 16.47
C GLU A 98 -29.95 16.14 16.45
N GLY A 99 -30.40 14.88 16.41
CA GLY A 99 -31.83 14.53 16.46
C GLY A 99 -32.54 14.76 17.80
N LYS A 100 -31.81 15.22 18.83
CA LYS A 100 -32.34 15.56 20.16
C LYS A 100 -32.50 17.06 20.40
N LYS A 101 -32.32 17.89 19.38
CA LYS A 101 -32.70 19.32 19.37
C LYS A 101 -34.07 19.51 18.74
#